data_AF-A0A643BRN6-F1
#
_entry.id   AF-A0A643BRN6-F1
#
_cell.length_a   1.000
_cell.length_b   1.000
_cell.length_c   1.000
_cell.angle_alpha   90.00
_cell.angle_beta   90.00
_cell.angle_gamma   90.00
#
_symmetry.space_group_name_H-M   'P 1'
#
loop_
_entity.id
_entity.type
_entity.pdbx_description
1 polymer ?
#
loop_
_entity_poly.entity_id
_entity_poly.type
_entity_poly.pdbx_seq_one_letter_code
_entity_poly.pdbx_strand_id
1 'polypeptide(L)'
;VVCQYLKNPNVSDTWLLQNIFQALNVYYNYSGQARCLNISETATSSLGALGWSYQTCTEMVMPFCSNGIDDMFEPHSWNFKEFSDDCFKQWGVKPRPSWIPTMYGGKNISSHTNIIFSNGELDPWSGGGVTKDITDTLLAIVIPEGAHHLDLRANNAFDPVTVLLARSLEVRHMKQWIKDFYASLRKMH
;
A
#
# COMPACT_ATOMS: atom_id res chain seq x y z
N VAL A 1 3.59 -19.74 -1.97
CA VAL A 1 4.38 -20.39 -3.04
C VAL A 1 5.86 -20.05 -2.92
N VAL A 2 6.26 -18.78 -2.98
CA VAL A 2 7.69 -18.36 -2.93
C VAL A 2 8.47 -18.92 -1.74
N CYS A 3 7.95 -18.79 -0.51
CA CYS A 3 8.65 -19.24 0.69
C CYS A 3 8.94 -20.75 0.74
N GLN A 4 8.33 -21.57 -0.13
CA GLN A 4 8.59 -23.01 -0.17
C GLN A 4 10.04 -23.34 -0.53
N TYR A 5 10.69 -22.47 -1.30
CA TYR A 5 12.09 -22.63 -1.70
C TYR A 5 13.08 -22.23 -0.59
N LEU A 6 12.62 -21.51 0.43
CA LEU A 6 13.47 -20.91 1.48
C LEU A 6 13.24 -21.54 2.87
N LYS A 7 12.63 -22.73 2.94
CA LYS A 7 12.26 -23.38 4.21
C LYS A 7 13.44 -24.00 4.98
N ASN A 8 14.51 -24.39 4.30
CA ASN A 8 15.63 -25.08 4.93
C ASN A 8 16.69 -24.06 5.40
N PRO A 9 16.90 -23.88 6.72
CA PRO A 9 17.92 -22.95 7.23
C PRO A 9 19.36 -23.49 7.07
N ASN A 10 19.53 -24.80 6.88
CA ASN A 10 20.84 -25.45 6.79
C ASN A 10 21.25 -25.66 5.33
N VAL A 11 21.60 -24.57 4.65
CA VAL A 11 22.07 -24.56 3.26
C VAL A 11 23.34 -23.72 3.14
N SER A 12 24.21 -24.03 2.18
CA SER A 12 25.35 -23.14 1.87
C SER A 12 24.88 -21.88 1.14
N ASP A 13 25.69 -20.82 1.17
CA ASP A 13 25.39 -19.56 0.49
C ASP A 13 25.07 -19.75 -1.00
N THR A 14 25.80 -20.64 -1.68
CA THR A 14 25.54 -20.97 -3.10
C THR A 14 24.14 -21.56 -3.29
N TRP A 15 23.72 -22.49 -2.43
CA TRP A 15 22.37 -23.06 -2.48
C TRP A 15 21.30 -22.04 -2.06
N LEU A 16 21.61 -21.17 -1.10
CA LEU A 16 20.71 -20.09 -0.70
C LEU A 16 20.42 -19.15 -1.87
N LEU A 17 21.45 -18.72 -2.61
CA LEU A 17 21.27 -17.88 -3.81
C LEU A 17 20.47 -18.59 -4.90
N GLN A 18 20.68 -19.89 -5.09
CA GLN A 18 19.87 -20.69 -6.03
C GLN A 18 18.40 -20.76 -5.59
N ASN A 19 18.13 -20.87 -4.29
CA ASN A 19 16.77 -20.85 -3.74
C ASN A 19 16.13 -19.46 -3.88
N ILE A 20 16.88 -18.38 -3.68
CA ILE A 20 16.41 -17.01 -3.94
C ILE A 20 16.08 -16.85 -5.43
N PHE A 21 16.90 -17.39 -6.34
CA PHE A 21 16.59 -17.38 -7.77
C PHE A 21 15.27 -18.12 -8.07
N GLN A 22 15.02 -19.30 -7.48
CA GLN A 22 13.74 -19.99 -7.63
C GLN A 22 12.56 -19.16 -7.13
N ALA A 23 12.73 -18.48 -5.99
CA ALA A 23 11.75 -17.55 -5.44
C ALA A 23 11.44 -16.38 -6.41
N LEU A 24 12.47 -15.73 -6.95
CA LEU A 24 12.33 -14.65 -7.94
C LEU A 24 11.66 -15.12 -9.24
N ASN A 25 11.97 -16.34 -9.69
CA ASN A 25 11.43 -16.91 -10.92
C ASN A 25 9.90 -17.09 -10.84
N VAL A 26 9.34 -17.35 -9.66
CA VAL A 26 7.87 -17.38 -9.47
C VAL A 26 7.22 -16.03 -9.76
N TYR A 27 7.87 -14.91 -9.40
CA TYR A 27 7.31 -13.58 -9.61
C TYR A 27 7.57 -13.05 -11.03
N TYR A 28 8.82 -13.09 -11.48
CA TYR A 28 9.23 -12.48 -12.75
C TYR A 28 9.03 -13.39 -13.96
N ASN A 29 8.85 -14.70 -13.78
CA ASN A 29 8.79 -15.66 -14.87
C ASN A 29 7.83 -16.84 -14.59
N TYR A 30 6.69 -16.56 -13.95
CA TYR A 30 5.68 -17.59 -13.67
C TYR A 30 5.21 -18.33 -14.94
N SER A 31 5.12 -17.63 -16.07
CA SER A 31 4.72 -18.20 -17.37
C SER A 31 5.82 -18.99 -18.08
N GLY A 32 7.08 -18.91 -17.62
CA GLY A 32 8.23 -19.55 -18.26
C GLY A 32 8.68 -18.92 -19.58
N GLN A 33 8.16 -17.75 -19.95
CA GLN A 33 8.45 -17.09 -21.23
C GLN A 33 9.74 -16.26 -21.21
N ALA A 34 10.19 -15.79 -20.04
CA ALA A 34 11.39 -14.99 -19.92
C ALA A 34 12.64 -15.88 -20.02
N ARG A 35 13.59 -15.48 -20.88
CA ARG A 35 14.88 -16.18 -21.05
C ARG A 35 15.90 -15.80 -19.98
N CYS A 36 15.78 -14.59 -19.42
CA CYS A 36 16.60 -14.06 -18.33
C CYS A 36 15.78 -13.05 -17.51
N LEU A 37 16.23 -12.77 -16.28
CA LEU A 37 15.61 -11.76 -15.42
C LEU A 37 16.36 -10.43 -15.59
N ASN A 38 15.81 -9.50 -16.39
CA ASN A 38 16.42 -8.18 -16.61
C ASN A 38 16.18 -7.27 -15.40
N ILE A 39 17.24 -6.93 -14.67
CA ILE A 39 17.17 -6.08 -13.47
C ILE A 39 17.05 -4.58 -13.79
N SER A 40 17.20 -4.17 -15.04
CA SER A 40 17.06 -2.78 -15.48
C SER A 40 15.63 -2.38 -15.84
N GLU A 41 14.72 -3.35 -15.93
CA GLU A 41 13.30 -3.11 -16.24
C GLU A 41 12.44 -3.33 -14.99
N THR A 42 11.54 -2.38 -14.73
CA THR A 42 10.52 -2.53 -13.69
C THR A 42 9.33 -3.31 -14.24
N ALA A 43 8.66 -4.11 -13.40
CA ALA A 43 7.46 -4.87 -13.79
C ALA A 43 6.24 -3.98 -14.12
N THR A 44 6.35 -2.65 -13.98
CA THR A 44 5.29 -1.67 -14.16
C THR A 44 5.56 -0.76 -15.37
N SER A 45 4.51 -0.44 -16.13
CA SER A 45 4.57 0.38 -17.35
C SER A 45 5.03 1.83 -17.09
N SER A 46 5.75 2.43 -18.04
CA SER A 46 6.50 3.68 -17.85
C SER A 46 5.67 4.97 -17.66
N LEU A 47 4.45 5.06 -18.22
CA LEU A 47 3.69 6.32 -18.24
C LEU A 47 3.23 6.75 -16.83
N GLY A 48 2.80 5.81 -15.99
CA GLY A 48 2.41 6.10 -14.60
C GLY A 48 3.60 6.39 -13.69
N ALA A 49 4.76 5.80 -13.99
CA ALA A 49 5.95 5.91 -13.15
C ALA A 49 6.54 7.33 -13.13
N LEU A 50 6.54 8.04 -14.27
CA LEU A 50 7.05 9.42 -14.34
C LEU A 50 6.16 10.40 -13.56
N GLY A 51 4.83 10.30 -13.73
CA GLY A 51 3.89 11.13 -12.98
C GLY A 51 4.00 10.91 -11.48
N TRP A 52 4.09 9.65 -11.05
CA TRP A 52 4.29 9.30 -9.65
C TRP A 52 5.64 9.80 -9.11
N SER A 53 6.72 9.67 -9.89
CA SER A 53 8.05 10.19 -9.53
C SER A 53 7.99 11.70 -9.25
N TYR A 54 7.30 12.47 -10.10
CA TYR A 54 7.11 13.90 -9.87
C TYR A 54 6.28 14.19 -8.60
N GLN A 55 5.20 13.43 -8.36
CA GLN A 55 4.39 13.59 -7.14
C GLN A 55 5.20 13.30 -5.86
N THR A 56 6.00 12.24 -5.84
CA THR A 56 6.88 11.91 -4.72
C THR A 56 7.97 12.97 -4.52
N CYS A 57 8.48 13.58 -5.59
CA CYS A 57 9.45 14.67 -5.51
C CYS A 57 8.87 16.04 -5.12
N THR A 58 7.55 16.14 -4.91
CA THR A 58 6.88 17.40 -4.57
C THR A 58 6.08 17.30 -3.28
N GLU A 59 5.03 16.48 -3.26
CA GLU A 59 4.04 16.45 -2.16
C GLU A 59 3.97 15.07 -1.49
N MET A 60 4.05 13.98 -2.25
CA MET A 60 3.95 12.59 -1.75
C MET A 60 5.28 12.09 -1.18
N VAL A 61 5.85 12.86 -0.25
CA VAL A 61 7.14 12.58 0.39
C VAL A 61 6.92 11.58 1.54
N MET A 62 7.20 10.30 1.28
CA MET A 62 7.01 9.21 2.24
C MET A 62 8.38 8.67 2.71
N PRO A 63 8.72 8.78 4.00
CA PRO A 63 9.98 8.25 4.51
C PRO A 63 9.93 6.72 4.61
N PHE A 64 10.86 6.05 3.93
CA PHE A 64 11.09 4.61 4.05
C PHE A 64 12.54 4.34 4.47
N CYS A 65 12.71 3.31 5.31
CA CYS A 65 14.00 2.83 5.76
C CYS A 65 13.94 1.33 6.08
N SER A 66 15.12 0.72 6.18
CA SER A 66 15.34 -0.63 6.70
C SER A 66 16.45 -0.59 7.75
N ASN A 67 16.38 -1.45 8.76
CA ASN A 67 17.36 -1.50 9.85
C ASN A 67 18.05 -2.88 10.00
N GLY A 68 17.57 -3.92 9.30
CA GLY A 68 18.11 -5.29 9.40
C GLY A 68 17.95 -5.95 10.78
N ILE A 69 17.09 -5.39 11.64
CA ILE A 69 16.75 -5.91 12.98
C ILE A 69 15.27 -6.29 13.03
N ASP A 70 14.39 -5.35 12.70
CA ASP A 70 12.93 -5.54 12.66
C ASP A 70 12.45 -5.95 11.25
N ASP A 71 13.37 -5.96 10.29
CA ASP A 71 13.16 -6.37 8.91
C ASP A 71 14.30 -7.27 8.41
N MET A 72 14.10 -7.91 7.26
CA MET A 72 15.06 -8.86 6.68
C MET A 72 15.99 -8.23 5.62
N PHE A 73 16.06 -6.90 5.53
CA PHE A 73 16.82 -6.19 4.51
C PHE A 73 18.13 -5.60 5.08
N GLU A 74 19.05 -5.26 4.18
CA GLU A 74 20.25 -4.52 4.59
C GLU A 74 19.85 -3.13 5.14
N PRO A 75 20.56 -2.60 6.15
CA PRO A 75 20.22 -1.31 6.74
C PRO A 75 20.34 -0.16 5.73
N HIS A 76 19.28 0.62 5.57
CA HIS A 76 19.24 1.81 4.73
C HIS A 76 18.44 2.91 5.44
N SER A 77 19.11 3.98 5.84
CA SER A 77 18.49 5.10 6.57
C SER A 77 17.77 6.06 5.62
N TRP A 78 16.69 6.68 6.11
CA TRP A 78 16.01 7.75 5.38
C TRP A 78 16.84 9.04 5.40
N ASN A 79 17.25 9.51 4.23
CA ASN A 79 18.03 10.74 4.05
C ASN A 79 17.27 11.76 3.20
N PHE A 80 16.59 12.69 3.87
CA PHE A 80 15.82 13.73 3.17
C PHE A 80 16.68 14.65 2.29
N LYS A 81 17.93 14.92 2.68
CA LYS A 81 18.80 15.81 1.91
C LYS A 81 19.14 15.20 0.56
N GLU A 82 19.59 13.94 0.57
CA GLU A 82 19.90 13.18 -0.63
C GLU A 82 18.68 13.04 -1.54
N PHE A 83 17.54 12.63 -0.98
CA PHE A 83 16.27 12.56 -1.69
C PHE A 83 15.88 13.90 -2.37
N SER A 84 16.04 15.02 -1.66
CA SER A 84 15.75 16.37 -2.17
C SER A 84 16.70 16.80 -3.29
N ASP A 85 18.00 16.48 -3.15
CA ASP A 85 19.01 16.79 -4.15
C ASP A 85 18.78 15.98 -5.45
N ASP A 86 18.39 14.71 -5.34
CA ASP A 86 18.03 13.85 -6.48
C ASP A 86 16.76 14.34 -7.19
N CYS A 87 15.73 14.71 -6.43
CA CYS A 87 14.51 15.30 -6.98
C CYS A 87 14.80 16.61 -7.73
N PHE A 88 15.69 17.45 -7.21
CA PHE A 88 16.08 18.69 -7.89
C PHE A 88 16.84 18.40 -9.18
N LYS A 89 17.74 17.42 -9.17
CA LYS A 89 18.50 17.00 -10.36
C LYS A 89 17.59 16.46 -11.46
N GLN A 90 16.57 15.68 -11.10
CA GLN A 90 15.68 15.04 -12.07
C GLN A 90 14.59 15.98 -12.59
N TRP A 91 13.98 16.77 -11.72
CA TRP A 91 12.74 17.50 -12.01
C TRP A 91 12.84 19.02 -11.80
N GLY A 92 13.95 19.53 -11.26
CA GLY A 92 14.12 20.96 -10.95
C GLY A 92 13.25 21.45 -9.78
N VAL A 93 12.65 20.54 -9.01
CA VAL A 93 11.78 20.84 -7.87
C VAL A 93 12.38 20.29 -6.58
N LYS A 94 12.00 20.88 -5.45
CA LYS A 94 12.36 20.36 -4.12
C LYS A 94 11.10 19.89 -3.38
N PRO A 95 11.16 18.73 -2.71
CA PRO A 95 10.04 18.18 -1.97
C PRO A 95 9.63 19.08 -0.79
N ARG A 96 8.33 19.15 -0.52
CA ARG A 96 7.71 19.89 0.59
C ARG A 96 7.11 18.90 1.60
N PRO A 97 7.91 18.29 2.49
CA PRO A 97 7.47 17.16 3.32
C PRO A 97 6.34 17.50 4.30
N SER A 98 6.22 18.76 4.72
CA SER A 98 5.16 19.20 5.63
C SER A 98 3.86 19.58 4.91
N TRP A 99 3.83 19.59 3.57
CA TRP A 99 2.68 20.09 2.82
C TRP A 99 1.43 19.24 2.99
N ILE A 100 1.52 17.93 2.76
CA ILE A 100 0.40 16.98 2.92
C ILE A 100 -0.19 17.03 4.34
N PRO A 101 0.58 16.91 5.44
CA PRO A 101 0.00 16.99 6.77
C PRO A 101 -0.57 18.38 7.09
N THR A 102 -0.05 19.45 6.50
CA THR A 102 -0.62 20.81 6.65
C THR A 102 -1.95 20.94 5.93
N MET A 103 -2.04 20.44 4.69
CA MET A 103 -3.24 20.57 3.85
C MET A 103 -4.37 19.64 4.28
N TYR A 104 -4.04 18.40 4.66
CA TYR A 104 -5.02 17.34 4.94
C TYR A 104 -5.13 17.00 6.43
N GLY A 105 -4.41 17.69 7.31
CA GLY A 105 -4.54 17.58 8.78
C GLY A 105 -3.81 16.40 9.42
N GLY A 106 -3.21 15.50 8.65
CA GLY A 106 -2.48 14.33 9.17
C GLY A 106 -3.38 13.45 10.05
N LYS A 107 -3.07 13.31 11.34
CA LYS A 107 -3.90 12.55 12.29
C LYS A 107 -5.09 13.35 12.84
N ASN A 108 -5.11 14.67 12.66
CA ASN A 108 -6.13 15.57 13.22
C ASN A 108 -7.33 15.70 12.28
N ILE A 109 -8.01 14.58 12.03
CA ILE A 109 -9.11 14.51 11.05
C ILE A 109 -10.49 14.24 11.67
N SER A 110 -10.61 14.25 13.00
CA SER A 110 -11.83 13.89 13.74
C SER A 110 -13.06 14.77 13.44
N SER A 111 -12.87 15.96 12.86
CA SER A 111 -13.96 16.84 12.42
C SER A 111 -14.66 16.38 11.15
N HIS A 112 -14.10 15.41 10.41
CA HIS A 112 -14.68 14.87 9.19
C HIS A 112 -15.70 13.77 9.51
N THR A 113 -16.52 13.42 8.52
CA THR A 113 -17.56 12.40 8.66
C THR A 113 -17.65 11.55 7.40
N ASN A 114 -18.23 10.36 7.54
CA ASN A 114 -18.60 9.45 6.45
C ASN A 114 -17.40 8.96 5.61
N ILE A 115 -16.38 8.43 6.28
CA ILE A 115 -15.21 7.83 5.63
C ILE A 115 -14.99 6.44 6.22
N ILE A 116 -14.75 5.46 5.34
CA ILE A 116 -14.27 4.13 5.70
C ILE A 116 -12.81 4.03 5.27
N PHE A 117 -11.95 3.62 6.20
CA PHE A 117 -10.56 3.28 5.96
C PHE A 117 -10.40 1.75 6.01
N SER A 118 -10.51 1.09 4.85
CA SER A 118 -10.27 -0.35 4.74
C SER A 118 -8.77 -0.64 4.56
N ASN A 119 -8.26 -1.64 5.28
CA ASN A 119 -6.86 -2.07 5.21
C ASN A 119 -6.77 -3.60 5.25
N GLY A 120 -5.96 -4.18 4.37
CA GLY A 120 -5.58 -5.59 4.45
C GLY A 120 -4.51 -5.84 5.52
N GLU A 121 -4.63 -6.91 6.29
CA GLU A 121 -3.64 -7.26 7.33
C GLU A 121 -2.26 -7.63 6.75
N LEU A 122 -2.24 -8.16 5.51
CA LEU A 122 -1.01 -8.53 4.80
C LEU A 122 -0.43 -7.36 3.98
N ASP A 123 -1.09 -6.20 3.99
CA ASP A 123 -0.68 -5.04 3.21
C ASP A 123 0.40 -4.23 3.97
N PRO A 124 1.63 -4.10 3.44
CA PRO A 124 2.65 -3.25 4.07
C PRO A 124 2.23 -1.78 4.18
N TRP A 125 1.31 -1.32 3.32
CA TRP A 125 0.80 0.06 3.37
C TRP A 125 -0.14 0.32 4.55
N SER A 126 -0.70 -0.72 5.16
CA SER A 126 -1.58 -0.59 6.33
C SER A 126 -0.91 0.10 7.51
N GLY A 127 0.43 -0.01 7.62
CA GLY A 127 1.22 0.68 8.65
C GLY A 127 1.16 2.22 8.56
N GLY A 128 0.88 2.76 7.37
CA GLY A 128 0.68 4.20 7.17
C GLY A 128 -0.80 4.64 7.21
N GLY A 129 -1.73 3.69 7.32
CA GLY A 129 -3.17 3.94 7.26
C GLY A 129 -3.84 4.19 8.61
N VAL A 130 -5.18 4.22 8.59
CA VAL A 130 -6.04 4.28 9.78
C VAL A 130 -6.61 2.89 10.03
N THR A 131 -6.20 2.25 11.12
CA THR A 131 -6.58 0.87 11.47
C THR A 131 -7.50 0.76 12.69
N LYS A 132 -7.95 1.90 13.22
CA LYS A 132 -8.91 2.00 14.34
C LYS A 132 -9.89 3.13 14.07
N ASP A 133 -11.13 2.94 14.53
CA ASP A 133 -12.16 3.97 14.46
C ASP A 133 -11.70 5.26 15.15
N ILE A 134 -11.95 6.40 14.49
CA ILE A 134 -11.64 7.74 15.03
C ILE A 134 -12.91 8.35 15.64
N THR A 135 -14.06 8.15 14.99
CA THR A 135 -15.40 8.58 15.43
C THR A 135 -16.43 7.56 14.96
N ASP A 136 -17.70 7.73 15.35
CA ASP A 136 -18.81 6.89 14.90
C ASP A 136 -19.03 6.89 13.36
N THR A 137 -18.39 7.81 12.63
CA THR A 137 -18.53 7.95 11.16
C THR A 137 -17.20 7.94 10.41
N LEU A 138 -16.07 7.88 11.13
CA LEU A 138 -14.72 7.69 10.59
C LEU A 138 -14.24 6.32 11.05
N LEU A 139 -14.58 5.31 10.25
CA LEU A 139 -14.51 3.90 10.62
C LEU A 139 -13.31 3.23 9.96
N ALA A 140 -12.68 2.30 10.66
CA ALA A 140 -11.61 1.47 10.14
C ALA A 140 -12.10 0.02 9.97
N ILE A 141 -11.80 -0.58 8.82
CA ILE A 141 -12.09 -1.99 8.54
C ILE A 141 -10.78 -2.70 8.26
N VAL A 142 -10.34 -3.54 9.19
CA VAL A 142 -9.17 -4.40 8.97
C VAL A 142 -9.65 -5.74 8.41
N ILE A 143 -9.01 -6.19 7.34
CA ILE A 143 -9.37 -7.40 6.60
C ILE A 143 -8.27 -8.44 6.79
N PRO A 144 -8.44 -9.41 7.72
CA PRO A 144 -7.50 -10.52 7.86
C PRO A 144 -7.39 -11.28 6.54
N GLU A 145 -6.16 -11.73 6.23
CA GLU A 145 -5.79 -12.37 4.96
C GLU A 145 -5.90 -11.46 3.71
N GLY A 146 -6.35 -10.21 3.88
CA GLY A 146 -6.38 -9.21 2.82
C GLY A 146 -4.98 -8.64 2.55
N ALA A 147 -4.58 -8.61 1.29
CA ALA A 147 -3.44 -7.81 0.82
C ALA A 147 -3.92 -6.41 0.40
N HIS A 148 -3.16 -5.72 -0.46
CA HIS A 148 -3.44 -4.36 -0.89
C HIS A 148 -4.85 -4.22 -1.53
N HIS A 149 -5.74 -3.50 -0.83
CA HIS A 149 -7.13 -3.16 -1.20
C HIS A 149 -7.96 -4.31 -1.82
N LEU A 150 -7.93 -5.50 -1.20
CA LEU A 150 -8.63 -6.70 -1.70
C LEU A 150 -10.16 -6.50 -1.82
N ASP A 151 -10.74 -5.73 -0.92
CA ASP A 151 -12.15 -5.31 -0.89
C ASP A 151 -12.62 -4.67 -2.21
N LEU A 152 -11.76 -3.89 -2.88
CA LEU A 152 -12.10 -3.23 -4.15
C LEU A 152 -12.03 -4.16 -5.37
N ARG A 153 -11.45 -5.35 -5.25
CA ARG A 153 -11.39 -6.30 -6.37
C ARG A 153 -12.77 -6.93 -6.62
N ALA A 154 -12.98 -7.40 -7.85
CA ALA A 154 -14.16 -8.19 -8.17
C ALA A 154 -14.26 -9.45 -7.30
N ASN A 155 -15.48 -9.88 -7.02
CA ASN A 155 -15.75 -11.10 -6.27
C ASN A 155 -15.06 -12.31 -6.91
N ASN A 156 -14.50 -13.16 -6.07
CA ASN A 156 -13.90 -14.43 -6.46
C ASN A 156 -14.35 -15.56 -5.52
N ALA A 157 -14.45 -16.78 -6.05
CA ALA A 157 -14.82 -17.97 -5.28
C ALA A 157 -13.82 -18.32 -4.15
N PHE A 158 -12.58 -17.82 -4.25
CA PHE A 158 -11.53 -17.99 -3.25
C PHE A 158 -11.38 -16.79 -2.31
N ASP A 159 -12.30 -15.82 -2.34
CA ASP A 159 -12.28 -14.71 -1.40
C ASP A 159 -12.44 -15.23 0.04
N PRO A 160 -11.57 -14.81 0.98
CA PRO A 160 -11.76 -15.16 2.38
C PRO A 160 -13.06 -14.54 2.91
N VAL A 161 -13.69 -15.19 3.88
CA VAL A 161 -14.97 -14.72 4.44
C VAL A 161 -14.83 -13.29 5.02
N THR A 162 -13.64 -12.95 5.50
CA THR A 162 -13.29 -11.63 6.05
C THR A 162 -13.52 -10.49 5.05
N VAL A 163 -13.10 -10.64 3.79
CA VAL A 163 -13.34 -9.60 2.77
C VAL A 163 -14.80 -9.53 2.36
N LEU A 164 -15.53 -10.65 2.37
CA LEU A 164 -16.97 -10.65 2.09
C LEU A 164 -17.76 -9.90 3.18
N LEU A 165 -17.35 -10.05 4.45
CA LEU A 165 -17.91 -9.29 5.56
C LEU A 165 -17.56 -7.80 5.47
N ALA A 166 -16.31 -7.46 5.13
CA ALA A 166 -15.87 -6.08 4.92
C ALA A 166 -16.70 -5.38 3.85
N ARG A 167 -16.81 -5.97 2.64
CA ARG A 167 -17.63 -5.45 1.54
C ARG A 167 -19.10 -5.27 1.93
N SER A 168 -19.65 -6.20 2.70
CA SER A 168 -21.03 -6.11 3.19
C SER A 168 -21.21 -4.96 4.17
N LEU A 169 -20.22 -4.69 5.04
CA LEU A 169 -20.20 -3.57 5.97
C LEU A 169 -20.04 -2.24 5.24
N GLU A 170 -19.13 -2.15 4.27
CA GLU A 170 -18.95 -0.98 3.40
C GLU A 170 -20.24 -0.58 2.70
N VAL A 171 -20.89 -1.54 2.04
CA VAL A 171 -22.19 -1.31 1.37
C VAL A 171 -23.27 -0.88 2.34
N ARG A 172 -23.26 -1.40 3.58
CA ARG A 172 -24.23 -0.98 4.62
C ARG A 172 -24.06 0.51 4.95
N HIS A 173 -22.83 0.97 5.18
CA HIS A 173 -22.56 2.38 5.46
C HIS A 173 -22.86 3.27 4.25
N MET A 174 -22.45 2.88 3.04
CA MET A 174 -22.76 3.64 1.81
C MET A 174 -24.28 3.82 1.64
N LYS A 175 -25.07 2.75 1.83
CA LYS A 175 -26.54 2.83 1.77
C LYS A 175 -27.11 3.73 2.85
N GLN A 176 -26.56 3.70 4.06
CA GLN A 176 -26.97 4.57 5.16
C GLN A 176 -26.71 6.05 4.83
N TRP A 177 -25.52 6.38 4.30
CA TRP A 177 -25.20 7.75 3.88
C TRP A 177 -26.12 8.26 2.78
N ILE A 178 -26.43 7.43 1.78
CA ILE A 178 -27.40 7.77 0.72
C ILE A 178 -28.79 8.04 1.32
N LYS A 179 -29.23 7.20 2.27
CA LYS A 179 -30.51 7.36 2.95
C LYS A 179 -30.58 8.67 3.74
N ASP A 180 -29.54 8.99 4.50
CA ASP A 180 -29.47 10.20 5.32
C ASP A 180 -29.45 11.47 4.46
N PHE A 181 -28.76 11.44 3.33
CA PHE A 181 -28.78 12.51 2.33
C PHE A 181 -30.20 12.80 1.82
N TYR A 182 -30.95 11.78 1.38
CA TYR A 182 -32.31 12.01 0.91
C TYR A 182 -33.30 12.37 2.03
N ALA A 183 -33.08 11.90 3.25
CA ALA A 183 -33.90 12.25 4.40
C ALA A 183 -33.71 13.72 4.81
N SER A 184 -32.50 14.27 4.71
CA SER A 184 -32.23 15.68 5.02
C SER A 184 -32.85 16.61 3.97
N LEU A 185 -32.80 16.26 2.68
CA LEU A 185 -33.46 17.02 1.61
C LEU A 185 -34.98 17.14 1.83
N ARG A 186 -35.63 16.06 2.27
CA ARG A 186 -37.07 16.05 2.56
C ARG A 186 -37.46 16.87 3.79
N LYS A 187 -36.52 17.19 4.68
CA LYS A 187 -36.77 18.04 5.85
C LYS A 187 -36.59 19.54 5.54
N MET A 188 -35.91 19.86 4.44
CA MET A 188 -35.71 21.24 3.98
C MET A 188 -36.83 21.75 3.07
N HIS A 189 -37.72 20.85 2.62
CA HIS A 189 -38.96 21.15 1.89
C HIS A 189 -40.17 20.84 2.76
#